data_AF-A0A7W9STZ4-F1
#
_entry.id   AF-A0A7W9STZ4-F1
#
_cell.length_a   1.000
_cell.length_b   1.000
_cell.length_c   1.000
_cell.angle_alpha   90.00
_cell.angle_beta   90.00
_cell.angle_gamma   90.00
#
_symmetry.space_group_name_H-M   'P 1'
#
loop_
_entity.id
_entity.type
_entity.pdbx_description
1 polymer ?
#
loop_
_entity_poly.entity_id
_entity_poly.type
_entity_poly.pdbx_seq_one_letter_code
_entity_poly.pdbx_strand_id
1 'polypeptide(L)'
;MIIPTYLLFMIGVLGAVDILLYHAISHGIRSHQDSRAELIVHSLRGPTYAILFLVVPNVALYGGFFWALVGLLAVDALISMVDFALEGQSRQKLGGLPAGEYVLHMVIAMVFGAMVASVFWEAGSHAGMPTAFHLIKAGAPELIRVVLAVMAPIVLYSAFIDARAAVRLGKTK
;
A
#
# COMPACT_ATOMS: atom_id res chain seq x y z
N MET A 1 14.51 -1.50 12.00
CA MET A 1 13.34 -1.76 11.14
C MET A 1 12.79 -3.18 11.34
N ILE A 2 12.58 -3.64 12.58
CA ILE A 2 12.03 -4.98 12.87
C ILE A 2 10.51 -4.91 12.98
N ILE A 3 9.98 -4.06 13.87
CA ILE A 3 8.54 -3.89 14.07
C ILE A 3 7.85 -3.40 12.78
N PRO A 4 8.38 -2.39 12.06
CA PRO A 4 7.80 -1.97 10.78
C PRO A 4 7.69 -3.11 9.77
N THR A 5 8.66 -4.05 9.73
CA THR A 5 8.63 -5.17 8.78
C THR A 5 7.48 -6.14 9.07
N TYR A 6 7.22 -6.47 10.34
CA TYR A 6 6.09 -7.33 10.70
C TYR A 6 4.74 -6.66 10.40
N LEU A 7 4.62 -5.37 10.71
CA LEU A 7 3.39 -4.62 10.44
C LEU A 7 3.17 -4.48 8.93
N LEU A 8 4.21 -4.21 8.16
CA LEU A 8 4.16 -4.15 6.70
C LEU A 8 3.76 -5.49 6.09
N PHE A 9 4.25 -6.61 6.63
CA PHE A 9 3.82 -7.94 6.23
C PHE A 9 2.33 -8.15 6.48
N MET A 10 1.83 -7.77 7.66
CA MET A 10 0.40 -7.87 7.98
C MET A 10 -0.44 -6.99 7.04
N ILE A 11 -0.03 -5.76 6.76
CA ILE A 11 -0.69 -4.88 5.79
C ILE A 11 -0.71 -5.53 4.41
N GLY A 12 0.41 -6.12 3.97
CA GLY A 12 0.48 -6.81 2.69
C GLY A 12 -0.52 -7.96 2.59
N VAL A 13 -0.64 -8.78 3.64
CA VAL A 13 -1.61 -9.89 3.68
C VAL A 13 -3.05 -9.35 3.63
N LEU A 14 -3.37 -8.35 4.46
CA LEU A 14 -4.71 -7.75 4.50
C LEU A 14 -5.08 -7.05 3.18
N GLY A 15 -4.14 -6.34 2.56
CA GLY A 15 -4.35 -5.71 1.25
C GLY A 15 -4.51 -6.75 0.12
N ALA A 16 -3.83 -7.89 0.19
CA ALA A 16 -4.07 -8.98 -0.75
C ALA A 16 -5.48 -9.58 -0.58
N VAL A 17 -5.95 -9.72 0.67
CA VAL A 17 -7.33 -10.15 0.97
C VAL A 17 -8.34 -9.16 0.39
N ASP A 18 -8.10 -7.86 0.53
CA ASP A 18 -8.96 -6.79 0.00
C ASP A 18 -9.11 -6.90 -1.53
N ILE A 19 -7.98 -6.98 -2.24
CA ILE A 19 -7.94 -7.11 -3.70
C ILE A 19 -8.68 -8.39 -4.15
N LEU A 20 -8.45 -9.52 -3.49
CA LEU A 20 -9.03 -10.79 -3.91
C LEU A 20 -10.53 -10.87 -3.59
N LEU A 21 -10.93 -10.57 -2.36
CA LEU A 21 -12.30 -10.76 -1.92
C LEU A 21 -13.22 -9.65 -2.40
N TYR A 22 -12.85 -8.39 -2.23
CA TYR A 22 -13.76 -7.28 -2.48
C TYR A 22 -13.64 -6.72 -3.89
N HIS A 23 -12.42 -6.56 -4.40
CA HIS A 23 -12.23 -5.98 -5.73
C HIS A 23 -12.42 -6.98 -6.87
N ALA A 24 -11.96 -8.23 -6.69
CA ALA A 24 -12.06 -9.26 -7.73
C ALA A 24 -13.36 -10.09 -7.61
N ILE A 25 -13.65 -10.66 -6.45
CA ILE A 25 -14.78 -11.59 -6.29
C ILE A 25 -16.12 -10.85 -6.09
N SER A 26 -16.18 -9.89 -5.17
CA SER A 26 -17.47 -9.28 -4.77
C SER A 26 -18.02 -8.31 -5.81
N HIS A 27 -17.18 -7.43 -6.37
CA HIS A 27 -17.65 -6.33 -7.22
C HIS A 27 -17.04 -6.30 -8.63
N GLY A 28 -15.92 -6.98 -8.88
CA GLY A 28 -15.31 -7.01 -10.22
C GLY A 28 -15.01 -5.61 -10.78
N ILE A 29 -14.46 -4.72 -9.96
CA ILE A 29 -14.44 -3.25 -10.16
C ILE A 29 -13.78 -2.81 -11.46
N ARG A 30 -12.87 -3.64 -11.98
CA ARG A 30 -12.17 -3.46 -13.26
C ARG A 30 -13.10 -3.40 -14.47
N SER A 31 -14.36 -3.81 -14.32
CA SER A 31 -15.38 -3.84 -15.38
C SER A 31 -16.40 -2.71 -15.26
N HIS A 32 -16.33 -1.87 -14.22
CA HIS A 32 -17.33 -0.84 -13.95
C HIS A 32 -16.77 0.57 -14.15
N GLN A 33 -17.44 1.37 -15.01
CA GLN A 33 -17.00 2.72 -15.34
C GLN A 33 -17.00 3.67 -14.14
N ASP A 34 -17.93 3.46 -13.20
CA ASP A 34 -18.04 4.25 -11.97
C ASP A 34 -16.82 4.04 -11.03
N SER A 35 -16.10 2.92 -11.16
CA SER A 35 -14.87 2.61 -10.41
C SER A 35 -13.60 3.14 -11.10
N ARG A 36 -13.69 3.90 -12.20
CA ARG A 36 -12.50 4.36 -12.93
C ARG A 36 -11.57 5.22 -12.08
N ALA A 37 -12.12 6.14 -11.27
CA ALA A 37 -11.31 7.03 -10.45
C ALA A 37 -10.56 6.25 -9.36
N GLU A 38 -11.25 5.32 -8.71
CA GLU A 38 -10.70 4.37 -7.74
C GLU A 38 -9.58 3.51 -8.36
N LEU A 39 -9.78 2.95 -9.56
CA LEU A 39 -8.74 2.19 -10.26
C LEU A 39 -7.47 3.00 -10.54
N ILE A 40 -7.58 4.32 -10.76
CA ILE A 40 -6.41 5.19 -10.89
C ILE A 40 -5.68 5.29 -9.54
N VAL A 41 -6.42 5.52 -8.46
CA VAL A 41 -5.85 5.61 -7.10
C VAL A 41 -5.16 4.30 -6.70
N HIS A 42 -5.80 3.15 -6.92
CA HIS A 42 -5.20 1.83 -6.72
C HIS A 42 -3.92 1.63 -7.54
N SER A 43 -3.91 2.08 -8.79
CA SER A 43 -2.71 1.97 -9.64
C SER A 43 -1.52 2.79 -9.12
N LEU A 44 -1.77 3.88 -8.39
CA LEU A 44 -0.73 4.70 -7.75
C LEU A 44 -0.24 4.07 -6.44
N ARG A 45 -1.10 3.32 -5.76
CA ARG A 45 -0.79 2.64 -4.49
C ARG A 45 0.11 1.42 -4.65
N GLY A 46 0.04 0.71 -5.78
CA GLY A 46 0.92 -0.45 -5.97
C GLY A 46 2.42 -0.12 -5.94
N PRO A 47 2.89 0.92 -6.66
CA PRO A 47 4.27 1.38 -6.58
C PRO A 47 4.73 1.80 -5.18
N THR A 48 3.88 2.42 -4.36
CA THR A 48 4.26 2.80 -2.98
C THR A 48 4.56 1.57 -2.15
N TYR A 49 3.65 0.58 -2.14
CA TYR A 49 3.86 -0.68 -1.41
C TYR A 49 5.00 -1.52 -1.96
N ALA A 50 5.22 -1.55 -3.28
CA ALA A 50 6.35 -2.26 -3.86
C ALA A 50 7.69 -1.70 -3.37
N ILE A 51 7.82 -0.36 -3.29
CA ILE A 51 8.99 0.29 -2.72
C ILE A 51 9.09 -0.04 -1.22
N LEU A 52 8.00 0.08 -0.45
CA LEU A 52 8.02 -0.22 0.99
C LEU A 52 8.43 -1.67 1.28
N PHE A 53 7.89 -2.64 0.54
CA PHE A 53 8.20 -4.07 0.67
C PHE A 53 9.68 -4.38 0.42
N LEU A 54 10.36 -3.60 -0.42
CA LEU A 54 11.78 -3.74 -0.68
C LEU A 54 12.63 -2.94 0.31
N VAL A 55 12.24 -1.72 0.65
CA VAL A 55 13.06 -0.79 1.42
C VAL A 55 13.03 -1.11 2.91
N VAL A 56 11.84 -1.19 3.50
CA VAL A 56 11.66 -1.34 4.96
C VAL A 56 12.43 -2.54 5.54
N PRO A 57 12.37 -3.75 4.95
CA PRO A 57 13.12 -4.91 5.47
C PRO A 57 14.60 -4.97 5.07
N ASN A 58 15.08 -4.15 4.12
CA ASN A 58 16.38 -4.36 3.47
C ASN A 58 17.30 -3.14 3.42
N VAL A 59 16.85 -1.96 3.84
CA VAL A 59 17.63 -0.73 3.68
C VAL A 59 17.53 0.15 4.92
N ALA A 60 18.68 0.60 5.42
CA ALA A 60 18.77 1.66 6.40
C ALA A 60 18.92 2.99 5.66
N LEU A 61 18.00 3.92 5.89
CA LEU A 61 17.97 5.23 5.26
C LEU A 61 18.32 6.30 6.30
N TYR A 62 19.19 7.24 5.93
CA TYR A 62 19.71 8.31 6.77
C TYR A 62 19.55 9.68 6.11
N GLY A 63 19.43 10.72 6.94
CA GLY A 63 19.33 12.11 6.48
C GLY A 63 18.18 12.31 5.50
N GLY A 64 18.49 12.86 4.32
CA GLY A 64 17.49 13.11 3.28
C GLY A 64 16.74 11.85 2.82
N PHE A 65 17.36 10.66 2.83
CA PHE A 65 16.67 9.43 2.45
C PHE A 65 15.67 8.95 3.51
N PHE A 66 15.93 9.21 4.79
CA PHE A 66 14.94 8.97 5.84
C PHE A 66 13.69 9.83 5.60
N TRP A 67 13.87 11.12 5.29
CA TRP A 67 12.77 12.02 4.95
C TRP A 67 12.05 11.64 3.65
N ALA A 68 12.77 11.08 2.67
CA ALA A 68 12.14 10.52 1.47
C ALA A 68 11.21 9.34 1.80
N LEU A 69 11.59 8.44 2.72
CA LEU A 69 10.72 7.38 3.23
C LEU A 69 9.50 7.95 3.95
N VAL A 70 9.68 8.96 4.80
CA VAL A 70 8.55 9.64 5.47
C VAL A 70 7.62 10.28 4.45
N GLY A 71 8.16 10.93 3.41
CA GLY A 71 7.38 11.49 2.31
C GLY A 71 6.59 10.43 1.55
N LEU A 72 7.19 9.27 1.27
CA LEU A 72 6.51 8.14 0.64
C LEU A 72 5.34 7.64 1.49
N LEU A 73 5.53 7.52 2.81
CA LEU A 73 4.46 7.13 3.75
C LEU A 73 3.33 8.17 3.80
N ALA A 74 3.65 9.46 3.74
CA ALA A 74 2.66 10.52 3.67
C ALA A 74 1.86 10.47 2.35
N VAL A 75 2.53 10.21 1.22
CA VAL A 75 1.86 10.01 -0.07
C VAL A 75 0.93 8.80 -0.02
N ASP A 76 1.36 7.67 0.55
CA ASP A 76 0.50 6.49 0.70
C ASP A 76 -0.74 6.75 1.55
N ALA A 77 -0.59 7.51 2.64
CA ALA A 77 -1.69 7.92 3.49
C ALA A 77 -2.69 8.81 2.72
N LEU A 78 -2.21 9.76 1.93
CA LEU A 78 -3.07 10.62 1.09
C LEU A 78 -3.80 9.82 0.01
N ILE A 79 -3.11 8.90 -0.66
CA ILE A 79 -3.72 7.98 -1.64
C ILE A 79 -4.85 7.20 -0.96
N SER A 80 -4.61 6.64 0.23
CA SER A 80 -5.61 5.87 0.99
C SER A 80 -6.82 6.73 1.39
N MET A 81 -6.61 7.99 1.79
CA MET A 81 -7.71 8.91 2.10
C MET A 81 -8.58 9.22 0.89
N VAL A 82 -7.95 9.41 -0.28
CA VAL A 82 -8.68 9.62 -1.54
C VAL A 82 -9.45 8.36 -1.93
N ASP A 83 -8.86 7.19 -1.73
CA ASP A 83 -9.49 5.87 -1.96
C ASP A 83 -10.83 5.76 -1.23
N PHE A 84 -10.80 5.95 0.09
CA PHE A 84 -11.98 5.86 0.96
C PHE A 84 -13.06 6.89 0.58
N ALA A 85 -12.65 8.07 0.10
CA ALA A 85 -13.60 9.10 -0.35
C ALA A 85 -14.28 8.72 -1.68
N LEU A 86 -13.61 7.97 -2.55
CA LEU A 86 -14.12 7.56 -3.85
C LEU A 86 -14.96 6.28 -3.80
N GLU A 87 -14.61 5.34 -2.92
CA GLU A 87 -15.25 4.03 -2.80
C GLU A 87 -16.76 4.12 -2.61
N GLY A 88 -17.20 5.03 -1.75
CA GLY A 88 -18.62 5.25 -1.48
C GLY A 88 -19.42 5.57 -2.75
N GLN A 89 -18.85 6.36 -3.67
CA GLN A 89 -19.48 6.67 -4.96
C GLN A 89 -19.34 5.51 -5.96
N SER A 90 -18.17 4.88 -6.01
CA SER A 90 -17.89 3.76 -6.93
C SER A 90 -18.84 2.57 -6.73
N ARG A 91 -19.30 2.34 -5.49
CA ARG A 91 -20.13 1.19 -5.11
C ARG A 91 -21.62 1.48 -5.06
N GLN A 92 -22.06 2.72 -5.31
CA GLN A 92 -23.49 3.07 -5.22
C GLN A 92 -24.36 2.19 -6.12
N LYS A 93 -23.86 1.86 -7.32
CA LYS A 93 -24.58 1.00 -8.27
C LYS A 93 -24.30 -0.50 -8.12
N LEU A 94 -23.44 -0.87 -7.16
CA LEU A 94 -22.98 -2.25 -6.93
C LEU A 94 -23.50 -2.84 -5.60
N GLY A 95 -24.48 -2.20 -4.96
CA GLY A 95 -25.04 -2.64 -3.68
C GLY A 95 -24.47 -1.94 -2.45
N GLY A 96 -23.63 -0.91 -2.64
CA GLY A 96 -22.96 -0.18 -1.56
C GLY A 96 -21.66 -0.85 -1.12
N LEU A 97 -20.92 -0.18 -0.22
CA LEU A 97 -19.69 -0.72 0.35
C LEU A 97 -20.04 -1.80 1.40
N PRO A 98 -19.59 -3.06 1.25
CA PRO A 98 -19.78 -4.09 2.25
C PRO A 98 -19.18 -3.68 3.59
N ALA A 99 -19.90 -3.94 4.68
CA ALA A 99 -19.43 -3.63 6.03
C ALA A 99 -18.07 -4.30 6.35
N GLY A 100 -17.82 -5.48 5.78
CA GLY A 100 -16.55 -6.19 5.93
C GLY A 100 -15.36 -5.48 5.26
N GLU A 101 -15.56 -4.86 4.09
CA GLU A 101 -14.56 -4.06 3.38
C GLU A 101 -14.20 -2.82 4.22
N TYR A 102 -15.22 -2.14 4.74
CA TYR A 102 -15.04 -0.99 5.63
C TYR A 102 -14.24 -1.31 6.91
N VAL A 103 -14.58 -2.43 7.59
CA VAL A 103 -13.84 -2.88 8.78
C VAL A 103 -12.40 -3.26 8.41
N LEU A 104 -12.20 -3.93 7.29
CA LEU A 104 -10.86 -4.31 6.81
C LEU A 104 -9.99 -3.07 6.60
N HIS A 105 -10.52 -2.03 5.95
CA HIS A 105 -9.81 -0.77 5.73
C HIS A 105 -9.47 -0.04 7.03
N MET A 106 -10.39 -0.02 8.00
CA MET A 106 -10.10 0.56 9.33
C MET A 106 -8.95 -0.17 10.02
N VAL A 107 -8.94 -1.51 9.96
CA VAL A 107 -7.83 -2.31 10.51
C VAL A 107 -6.53 -2.02 9.78
N ILE A 108 -6.53 -2.01 8.44
CA ILE A 108 -5.34 -1.68 7.64
C ILE A 108 -4.81 -0.28 8.00
N ALA A 109 -5.68 0.72 8.11
CA ALA A 109 -5.30 2.08 8.45
C ALA A 109 -4.67 2.18 9.87
N MET A 110 -5.23 1.49 10.87
CA MET A 110 -4.64 1.44 12.21
C MET A 110 -3.26 0.77 12.22
N VAL A 111 -3.12 -0.34 11.48
CA VAL A 111 -1.85 -1.07 11.36
C VAL A 111 -0.81 -0.23 10.62
N PHE A 112 -1.22 0.50 9.59
CA PHE A 112 -0.36 1.45 8.88
C PHE A 112 0.11 2.57 9.82
N GLY A 113 -0.79 3.16 10.61
CA GLY A 113 -0.41 4.16 11.62
C GLY A 113 0.60 3.62 12.64
N ALA A 114 0.40 2.39 13.12
CA ALA A 114 1.35 1.71 13.99
C ALA A 114 2.70 1.45 13.30
N MET A 115 2.68 1.08 12.00
CA MET A 115 3.89 0.90 11.20
C MET A 115 4.66 2.22 11.10
N VAL A 116 4.00 3.31 10.73
CA VAL A 116 4.63 4.64 10.66
C VAL A 116 5.23 5.04 12.00
N ALA A 117 4.49 4.91 13.10
CA ALA A 117 4.99 5.21 14.44
C ALA A 117 6.24 4.37 14.78
N SER A 118 6.24 3.09 14.43
CA SER A 118 7.39 2.20 14.66
C SER A 118 8.61 2.54 13.78
N VAL A 119 8.42 3.12 12.58
CA VAL A 119 9.53 3.65 11.76
C VAL A 119 10.21 4.80 12.48
N PHE A 120 9.44 5.75 13.01
CA PHE A 120 10.01 6.85 13.81
C PHE A 120 10.67 6.38 15.09
N TRP A 121 10.07 5.38 15.77
CA TRP A 121 10.65 4.81 16.97
C TRP A 121 12.03 4.16 16.72
N GLU A 122 12.14 3.32 15.68
CA GLU A 122 13.36 2.55 15.44
C GLU A 122 14.42 3.28 14.60
N ALA A 123 14.03 4.26 13.78
CA ALA A 123 14.93 4.95 12.85
C ALA A 123 14.87 6.49 12.96
N GLY A 124 14.13 7.05 13.92
CA GLY A 124 13.98 8.50 14.06
C GLY A 124 15.30 9.24 14.30
N SER A 125 16.27 8.60 14.96
CA SER A 125 17.62 9.15 15.14
C SER A 125 18.37 9.34 13.82
N HIS A 126 17.98 8.64 12.75
CA HIS A 126 18.60 8.77 11.44
C HIS A 126 18.28 10.09 10.74
N ALA A 127 17.24 10.82 11.18
CA ALA A 127 16.79 12.06 10.57
C ALA A 127 17.85 13.17 10.58
N GLY A 128 18.69 13.21 11.62
CA GLY A 128 19.78 14.20 11.78
C GLY A 128 21.14 13.75 11.25
N MET A 129 21.23 12.56 10.67
CA MET A 129 22.49 12.00 10.16
C MET A 129 22.76 12.47 8.72
N PRO A 130 24.01 12.40 8.23
CA PRO A 130 24.31 12.66 6.81
C PRO A 130 23.46 11.76 5.88
N THR A 131 23.04 12.32 4.74
CA THR A 131 22.24 11.58 3.75
C THR A 131 23.00 10.37 3.21
N ALA A 132 22.55 9.16 3.53
CA ALA A 132 23.15 7.91 3.11
C ALA A 132 22.11 6.79 3.11
N PHE A 133 22.38 5.73 2.36
CA PHE A 133 21.65 4.47 2.48
C PHE A 133 22.62 3.30 2.60
N HIS A 134 22.23 2.29 3.37
CA HIS A 134 22.99 1.05 3.52
C HIS A 134 22.06 -0.14 3.34
N LEU A 135 22.48 -1.11 2.52
CA LEU A 135 21.80 -2.39 2.46
C LEU A 135 22.01 -3.11 3.79
N ILE A 136 20.92 -3.52 4.41
CA ILE A 136 20.92 -4.25 5.68
C ILE A 136 19.96 -5.43 5.59
N LYS A 137 20.08 -6.35 6.53
CA LYS A 137 18.98 -7.26 6.84
C LYS A 137 18.32 -6.71 8.10
N ALA A 138 17.06 -6.25 8.00
CA ALA A 138 16.30 -5.99 9.21
C ALA A 138 16.34 -7.25 10.09
N GLY A 139 16.35 -7.11 11.42
CA GLY A 139 16.35 -8.24 12.36
C GLY A 139 15.07 -9.11 12.33
N ALA A 140 14.21 -8.93 11.33
CA ALA A 140 13.07 -9.77 11.06
C ALA A 140 13.50 -11.10 10.36
N PRO A 141 12.72 -12.19 10.51
CA PRO A 141 13.01 -13.47 9.88
C PRO A 141 13.20 -13.37 8.36
N GLU A 142 14.18 -14.12 7.82
CA GLU A 142 14.49 -14.12 6.37
C GLU A 142 13.26 -14.45 5.52
N LEU A 143 12.41 -15.37 5.99
CA LEU A 143 11.18 -15.76 5.31
C LEU A 143 10.26 -14.55 5.06
N ILE A 144 10.04 -13.68 6.06
CA ILE A 144 9.18 -12.51 5.90
C ILE A 144 9.78 -11.53 4.90
N ARG A 145 11.09 -11.31 4.96
CA ARG A 145 11.81 -10.43 4.01
C ARG A 145 11.66 -10.93 2.57
N VAL A 146 11.81 -12.24 2.36
CA VAL A 146 11.63 -12.88 1.04
C VAL A 146 10.18 -12.78 0.57
N VAL A 147 9.21 -13.06 1.44
CA VAL A 147 7.79 -12.94 1.07
C VAL A 147 7.44 -11.52 0.67
N LEU A 148 7.88 -10.51 1.43
CA LEU A 148 7.69 -9.09 1.06
C LEU A 148 8.35 -8.77 -0.29
N ALA A 149 9.57 -9.24 -0.52
CA ALA A 149 10.25 -9.04 -1.80
C ALA A 149 9.51 -9.68 -2.98
N VAL A 150 8.84 -10.83 -2.77
CA VAL A 150 7.97 -11.47 -3.77
C VAL A 150 6.65 -10.73 -3.94
N MET A 151 6.09 -10.14 -2.88
CA MET A 151 4.87 -9.34 -2.96
C MET A 151 5.08 -8.05 -3.75
N ALA A 152 6.29 -7.49 -3.80
CA ALA A 152 6.61 -6.28 -4.55
C ALA A 152 6.28 -6.37 -6.05
N PRO A 153 6.77 -7.36 -6.83
CA PRO A 153 6.36 -7.50 -8.23
C PRO A 153 4.88 -7.87 -8.39
N ILE A 154 4.28 -8.60 -7.44
CA ILE A 154 2.85 -8.96 -7.49
C ILE A 154 1.97 -7.71 -7.38
N VAL A 155 2.26 -6.83 -6.41
CA VAL A 155 1.47 -5.61 -6.22
C VAL A 155 1.66 -4.62 -7.37
N LEU A 156 2.86 -4.54 -7.95
CA LEU A 156 3.11 -3.78 -9.19
C LEU A 156 2.29 -4.32 -10.36
N TYR A 157 2.22 -5.64 -10.50
CA TYR A 157 1.41 -6.26 -11.55
C TYR A 157 -0.08 -5.98 -11.36
N SER A 158 -0.59 -6.04 -10.13
CA SER A 158 -1.98 -5.65 -9.83
C SER A 158 -2.26 -4.19 -10.20
N ALA A 159 -1.38 -3.27 -9.79
CA ALA A 159 -1.51 -1.85 -10.13
C ALA A 159 -1.47 -1.60 -11.64
N PHE A 160 -0.64 -2.34 -12.38
CA PHE A 160 -0.62 -2.27 -13.84
C PHE A 160 -1.96 -2.72 -14.45
N ILE A 161 -2.57 -3.78 -13.92
CA ILE A 161 -3.90 -4.23 -14.37
C ILE A 161 -4.94 -3.14 -14.09
N ASP A 162 -4.91 -2.52 -12.92
CA ASP A 162 -5.85 -1.45 -12.55
C ASP A 162 -5.68 -0.23 -13.45
N ALA A 163 -4.44 0.18 -13.75
CA ALA A 163 -4.16 1.26 -14.69
C ALA A 163 -4.71 0.95 -16.10
N ARG A 164 -4.51 -0.28 -16.59
CA ARG A 164 -5.05 -0.71 -17.89
C ARG A 164 -6.58 -0.70 -17.90
N ALA A 165 -7.22 -1.15 -16.83
CA ALA A 165 -8.67 -1.11 -16.69
C ALA A 165 -9.18 0.34 -16.69
N ALA A 166 -8.54 1.24 -15.94
CA ALA A 166 -8.90 2.66 -15.91
C ALA A 166 -8.77 3.35 -17.28
N VAL A 167 -7.72 3.03 -18.04
CA VAL A 167 -7.53 3.54 -19.42
C VAL A 167 -8.62 3.00 -20.35
N ARG A 168 -8.92 1.69 -20.28
CA ARG A 168 -9.96 1.06 -21.10
C ARG A 168 -11.33 1.70 -20.85
N LEU A 169 -11.71 1.85 -19.59
CA LEU A 169 -13.00 2.43 -19.17
C LEU A 169 -13.12 3.94 -19.48
N GLY A 170 -11.99 4.61 -19.71
CA GLY A 170 -11.97 6.00 -20.17
C GLY A 170 -12.31 6.18 -21.65
N LYS A 171 -12.17 5.12 -22.45
CA LYS A 171 -12.42 5.13 -23.92
C LYS A 171 -13.86 4.77 -24.30
N THR A 172 -14.65 4.27 -23.37
CA THR A 172 -16.06 3.87 -23.58
C THR A 172 -17.05 5.02 -23.36
N LYS A 173 -16.62 6.27 -23.60
CA LYS A 173 -17.48 7.47 -23.56
C LYS A 173 -18.03 7.79 -24.94
#